data_AF-A0A1J0VY34-F1
#
_entry.id   AF-A0A1J0VY34-F1
#
_cell.length_a   1.000
_cell.length_b   1.000
_cell.length_c   1.000
_cell.angle_alpha   90.00
_cell.angle_beta   90.00
_cell.angle_gamma   90.00
#
_symmetry.space_group_name_H-M   'P 1'
#
loop_
_entity.id
_entity.type
_entity.pdbx_description
1 polymer ?
#
loop_
_entity_poly.entity_id
_entity_poly.type
_entity_poly.pdbx_seq_one_letter_code
_entity_poly.pdbx_strand_id
1 'polypeptide(L)'
;MKVGSNIVPLESQTSNGAGGEELSPRQMAAAVFSKRLAELVSESVVSTEAEGPVRSLTLYSLAQHLELAYPDVPISQSGLYRLIHGEAIPRLDLIVALARVFDVAPEYFITDNNQ
;
A
#
# COMPACT_ATOMS: atom_id res chain seq x y z
N MET A 1 2.59 8.03 -65.16
CA MET A 1 1.60 7.76 -64.09
C MET A 1 2.33 7.07 -62.95
N LYS A 2 2.44 7.70 -61.78
CA LYS A 2 3.04 7.10 -60.58
C LYS A 2 2.01 7.26 -59.46
N VAL A 3 1.32 6.15 -59.19
CA VAL A 3 0.38 5.98 -58.09
C VAL A 3 1.18 5.38 -56.93
N GLY A 4 0.92 5.79 -55.70
CA GLY A 4 1.43 5.05 -54.54
C GLY A 4 1.62 5.90 -53.30
N SER A 5 0.52 6.05 -52.57
CA SER A 5 0.34 6.39 -51.16
C SER A 5 1.59 6.37 -50.26
N ASN A 6 1.83 7.49 -49.58
CA ASN A 6 2.73 7.56 -48.44
C ASN A 6 1.96 7.13 -47.18
N ILE A 7 2.09 5.88 -46.78
CA ILE A 7 1.52 5.34 -45.54
C ILE A 7 2.55 5.58 -44.45
N VAL A 8 2.23 6.47 -43.52
CA VAL A 8 2.98 6.64 -42.26
C VAL A 8 2.82 5.38 -41.40
N PRO A 9 3.88 4.77 -40.86
CA PRO A 9 3.72 3.76 -39.82
C PRO A 9 3.49 4.47 -38.49
N LEU A 10 2.27 4.37 -37.95
CA LEU A 10 2.04 4.48 -36.50
C LEU A 10 2.41 3.14 -35.88
N GLU A 11 3.69 2.92 -35.61
CA GLU A 11 4.08 1.97 -34.57
C GLU A 11 4.22 2.75 -33.27
N SER A 12 3.08 2.86 -32.59
CA SER A 12 3.03 3.12 -31.15
C SER A 12 3.96 2.09 -30.51
N GLN A 13 5.05 2.57 -29.94
CA GLN A 13 5.95 1.79 -29.11
C GLN A 13 5.13 1.25 -27.94
N THR A 14 4.59 0.05 -28.10
CA THR A 14 4.23 -0.79 -26.98
C THR A 14 5.55 -1.23 -26.38
N SER A 15 5.99 -0.50 -25.37
CA SER A 15 7.06 -0.90 -24.47
C SER A 15 6.59 -2.14 -23.71
N ASN A 16 6.63 -3.29 -24.37
CA ASN A 16 6.42 -4.60 -23.79
C ASN A 16 7.79 -5.14 -23.37
N GLY A 17 8.29 -4.59 -22.26
CA GLY A 17 9.49 -5.07 -21.59
C GLY A 17 9.11 -5.99 -20.46
N ALA A 18 8.73 -7.23 -20.77
CA ALA A 18 8.78 -8.32 -19.79
C ALA A 18 10.26 -8.67 -19.56
N GLY A 19 10.96 -7.87 -18.75
CA GLY A 19 12.26 -8.18 -18.18
C GLY A 19 12.08 -8.58 -16.73
N GLY A 20 12.92 -9.46 -16.20
CA GLY A 20 13.07 -9.62 -14.75
C GLY A 20 13.62 -8.32 -14.16
N GLU A 21 12.76 -7.32 -13.98
CA GLU A 21 13.13 -6.04 -13.41
C GLU A 21 13.34 -6.25 -11.92
N GLU A 22 14.61 -6.20 -11.53
CA GLU A 22 15.01 -6.05 -10.15
C GLU A 22 14.28 -4.83 -9.59
N LEU A 23 13.41 -5.04 -8.60
CA LEU A 23 12.63 -3.96 -8.01
C LEU A 23 13.57 -2.85 -7.55
N SER A 24 13.27 -1.60 -7.88
CA SER A 24 14.02 -0.48 -7.30
C SER A 24 13.92 -0.53 -5.76
N PRO A 25 14.90 0.00 -5.01
CA PRO A 25 14.84 0.03 -3.55
C PRO A 25 13.53 0.65 -3.02
N ARG A 26 13.02 1.62 -3.77
CA ARG A 26 11.74 2.28 -3.55
C ARG A 26 10.55 1.31 -3.64
N GLN A 27 10.53 0.47 -4.68
CA GLN A 27 9.50 -0.55 -4.89
C GLN A 27 9.63 -1.70 -3.89
N MET A 28 10.85 -2.10 -3.55
CA MET A 28 11.08 -3.10 -2.50
C MET A 28 10.52 -2.64 -1.16
N ALA A 29 10.81 -1.41 -0.75
CA ALA A 29 10.27 -0.85 0.49
C ALA A 29 8.74 -0.78 0.49
N ALA A 30 8.13 -0.39 -0.63
CA ALA A 30 6.67 -0.38 -0.78
C ALA A 30 6.08 -1.79 -0.68
N ALA A 31 6.73 -2.80 -1.27
CA ALA A 31 6.28 -4.19 -1.24
C ALA A 31 6.39 -4.82 0.16
N VAL A 32 7.49 -4.57 0.88
CA VAL A 32 7.64 -5.02 2.27
C VAL A 32 6.57 -4.39 3.15
N PHE A 33 6.39 -3.06 3.02
CA PHE A 33 5.40 -2.34 3.80
C PHE A 33 3.98 -2.84 3.53
N SER A 34 3.60 -2.99 2.26
CA SER A 34 2.25 -3.38 1.86
C SER A 34 1.91 -4.78 2.36
N LYS A 35 2.84 -5.72 2.23
CA LYS A 35 2.73 -7.08 2.78
C LYS A 35 2.49 -7.06 4.29
N ARG A 36 3.33 -6.35 5.04
CA ARG A 36 3.26 -6.27 6.52
C ARG A 36 1.96 -5.62 7.00
N LEU A 37 1.52 -4.56 6.32
CA LEU A 37 0.25 -3.91 6.63
C LEU A 37 -0.94 -4.82 6.30
N ALA A 38 -0.91 -5.53 5.17
CA ALA A 38 -1.97 -6.46 4.79
C ALA A 38 -2.09 -7.63 5.79
N GLU A 39 -0.95 -8.18 6.26
CA GLU A 39 -0.90 -9.19 7.32
C GLU A 39 -1.63 -8.70 8.58
N LEU A 40 -1.23 -7.55 9.12
CA LEU A 40 -1.85 -6.98 10.34
C LEU A 40 -3.35 -6.70 10.16
N VAL A 41 -3.75 -6.14 9.03
CA VAL A 41 -5.17 -5.85 8.76
C VAL A 41 -5.99 -7.13 8.65
N SER A 42 -5.42 -8.21 8.10
CA SER A 42 -6.10 -9.50 7.97
C SER A 42 -6.27 -10.25 9.31
N GLU A 43 -5.29 -10.11 10.20
CA GLU A 43 -5.29 -10.73 11.53
C GLU A 43 -6.08 -9.92 12.56
N SER A 44 -6.22 -8.61 12.33
CA SER A 44 -6.90 -7.70 13.23
C SER A 44 -8.42 -7.87 13.15
N VAL A 45 -8.99 -8.34 14.26
CA VAL A 45 -10.42 -8.32 14.51
C VAL A 45 -10.76 -7.21 15.51
N VAL A 46 -11.72 -6.35 15.16
CA VAL A 46 -12.20 -5.30 16.06
C VAL A 46 -13.35 -5.86 16.88
N SER A 47 -13.14 -5.94 18.19
CA SER A 47 -14.22 -6.15 19.16
C SER A 47 -14.76 -4.77 19.53
N THR A 48 -15.99 -4.45 19.12
CA THR A 48 -16.68 -3.27 19.66
C THR A 48 -17.02 -3.57 21.11
N GLU A 49 -16.47 -2.82 22.07
CA GLU A 49 -16.45 -3.06 23.53
C GLU A 49 -17.82 -3.07 24.25
N ALA A 50 -18.89 -3.50 23.59
CA ALA A 50 -20.20 -3.75 24.19
C ALA A 50 -20.85 -4.96 23.51
N GLU A 51 -20.38 -6.18 23.80
CA GLU A 51 -21.00 -7.47 23.40
C GLU A 51 -21.46 -7.60 21.93
N GLY A 52 -20.76 -6.94 21.00
CA GLY A 52 -21.10 -6.93 19.58
C GLY A 52 -20.35 -7.99 18.77
N PRO A 53 -20.86 -8.38 17.58
CA PRO A 53 -20.20 -9.35 16.71
C PRO A 53 -18.80 -8.86 16.32
N VAL A 54 -17.81 -9.74 16.50
CA VAL A 54 -16.43 -9.56 16.05
C VAL A 54 -16.45 -9.23 14.55
N ARG A 55 -16.01 -8.03 14.18
CA ARG A 55 -15.91 -7.61 12.77
C ARG A 55 -14.45 -7.46 12.39
N SER A 56 -14.09 -7.97 11.21
CA SER A 56 -12.77 -7.75 10.63
C SER A 56 -12.47 -6.25 10.54
N LEU A 57 -11.24 -5.85 10.83
CA LEU A 57 -10.80 -4.48 10.65
C LEU A 57 -10.96 -4.09 9.17
N THR A 58 -11.73 -3.04 8.91
CA THR A 58 -11.86 -2.48 7.55
C THR A 58 -10.88 -1.32 7.37
N LEU A 59 -10.50 -1.05 6.13
CA LEU A 59 -9.70 0.15 5.80
C LEU A 59 -10.38 1.45 6.25
N TYR A 60 -11.70 1.51 6.16
CA TYR A 60 -12.47 2.65 6.61
C TYR A 60 -12.35 2.85 8.13
N SER A 61 -12.56 1.79 8.93
CA SER A 61 -12.42 1.88 10.39
C SER A 61 -10.99 2.20 10.82
N LEU A 62 -9.97 1.69 10.11
CA LEU A 62 -8.57 2.04 10.37
C LEU A 62 -8.30 3.53 10.07
N ALA A 63 -8.80 4.05 8.94
CA ALA A 63 -8.68 5.46 8.60
C ALA A 63 -9.30 6.35 9.68
N GLN A 64 -10.53 6.03 10.11
CA GLN A 64 -11.23 6.77 11.16
C GLN A 64 -10.48 6.73 12.49
N HIS A 65 -9.94 5.57 12.87
CA HIS A 65 -9.15 5.46 14.08
C HIS A 65 -7.87 6.32 14.02
N LEU A 66 -7.16 6.30 12.90
CA LEU A 66 -5.96 7.12 12.70
C LEU A 66 -6.27 8.62 12.73
N GLU A 67 -7.34 9.05 12.06
CA GLU A 67 -7.77 10.47 12.06
C GLU A 67 -8.08 10.97 13.48
N LEU A 68 -8.68 10.12 14.33
CA LEU A 68 -9.02 10.47 15.71
C LEU A 68 -7.80 10.44 16.65
N ALA A 69 -6.97 9.40 16.57
CA ALA A 69 -5.87 9.19 17.50
C ALA A 69 -4.58 9.96 17.10
N TYR A 70 -4.42 10.26 15.82
CA TYR A 70 -3.22 10.88 15.24
C TYR A 70 -3.61 11.99 14.25
N PRO A 71 -4.24 13.08 14.70
CA PRO A 71 -4.78 14.13 13.81
C PRO A 71 -3.72 14.84 12.96
N ASP A 72 -2.45 14.80 13.38
CA ASP A 72 -1.33 15.40 12.64
C ASP A 72 -0.78 14.49 11.52
N VAL A 73 -1.25 13.25 11.42
CA VAL A 73 -0.79 12.28 10.41
C VAL A 73 -1.71 12.35 9.20
N PRO A 74 -1.23 12.86 8.05
CA PRO A 74 -2.07 13.01 6.87
C PRO A 74 -2.34 11.64 6.25
N ILE A 75 -3.58 11.18 6.36
CA ILE A 75 -4.02 9.93 5.75
C ILE A 75 -5.45 10.04 5.25
N SER A 76 -5.78 9.25 4.24
CA SER A 76 -7.14 9.09 3.73
C SER A 76 -7.38 7.63 3.42
N GLN A 77 -8.64 7.23 3.28
CA GLN A 77 -8.99 5.85 2.90
C GLN A 77 -8.34 5.44 1.57
N SER A 78 -8.33 6.33 0.57
CA SER A 78 -7.64 6.08 -0.71
C SER A 78 -6.12 5.98 -0.54
N GLY A 79 -5.53 6.75 0.38
CA GLY A 79 -4.11 6.64 0.74
C GLY A 79 -3.79 5.27 1.33
N LEU A 80 -4.58 4.79 2.29
CA LEU A 80 -4.42 3.45 2.87
C LEU A 80 -4.60 2.35 1.83
N TYR A 81 -5.57 2.47 0.92
CA TYR A 81 -5.76 1.51 -0.15
C TYR A 81 -4.50 1.37 -1.00
N ARG A 82 -3.91 2.48 -1.44
CA ARG A 82 -2.66 2.49 -2.22
C ARG A 82 -1.49 1.88 -1.45
N LEU A 83 -1.42 2.12 -0.14
CA LEU A 83 -0.39 1.54 0.72
C LEU A 83 -0.53 0.01 0.84
N ILE A 84 -1.75 -0.50 1.05
CA ILE A 84 -2.00 -1.96 1.09
C ILE A 84 -1.68 -2.64 -0.25
N HIS A 85 -1.83 -1.94 -1.38
CA HIS A 85 -1.53 -2.48 -2.70
C HIS A 85 -0.09 -2.20 -3.16
N GLY A 86 0.75 -1.58 -2.33
CA GLY A 86 2.15 -1.25 -2.68
C GLY A 86 2.30 -0.14 -3.73
N GLU A 87 1.25 0.62 -4.01
CA GLU A 87 1.21 1.71 -4.99
C GLU A 87 1.65 3.07 -4.41
N ALA A 88 1.91 3.11 -3.11
CA ALA A 88 2.35 4.29 -2.39
C ALA A 88 3.42 3.91 -1.37
N ILE A 89 4.22 4.90 -0.98
CA ILE A 89 5.24 4.75 0.05
C ILE A 89 4.76 5.45 1.30
N PRO A 90 4.80 4.76 2.45
CA PRO A 90 4.43 5.37 3.71
C PRO A 90 5.42 6.46 4.09
N ARG A 91 4.92 7.51 4.73
CA ARG A 91 5.77 8.47 5.43
C ARG A 91 6.13 7.92 6.82
N LEU A 92 7.24 8.41 7.39
CA LEU A 92 7.73 7.94 8.69
C LEU A 92 6.71 8.15 9.83
N ASP A 93 6.05 9.30 9.86
CA ASP A 93 4.98 9.62 10.82
C ASP A 93 3.83 8.59 10.78
N LEU A 94 3.40 8.21 9.58
CA LEU A 94 2.39 7.17 9.38
C LEU A 94 2.87 5.79 9.82
N ILE A 95 4.13 5.42 9.55
CA ILE A 95 4.71 4.15 10.04
C ILE A 95 4.63 4.10 11.56
N VAL A 96 5.04 5.17 12.24
CA VAL A 96 5.02 5.25 13.71
C VAL A 96 3.59 5.19 14.25
N ALA A 97 2.63 5.86 13.61
CA ALA A 97 1.23 5.82 14.01
C ALA A 97 0.64 4.41 13.86
N LEU A 98 0.84 3.76 12.71
CA LEU A 98 0.37 2.40 12.45
C LEU A 98 0.99 1.39 13.43
N ALA A 99 2.29 1.51 13.71
CA ALA A 99 2.99 0.69 14.68
C ALA A 99 2.31 0.73 16.06
N ARG A 100 1.91 1.92 16.52
CA ARG A 100 1.18 2.07 17.77
C ARG A 100 -0.26 1.54 17.71
N VAL A 101 -0.95 1.71 16.59
CA VAL A 101 -2.32 1.19 16.42
C VAL A 101 -2.36 -0.33 16.47
N PHE A 102 -1.36 -0.99 15.89
CA PHE A 102 -1.27 -2.45 15.84
C PHE A 102 -0.42 -3.05 16.97
N ASP A 103 0.08 -2.22 17.88
CA ASP A 103 0.97 -2.63 18.98
C ASP A 103 2.21 -3.43 18.52
N VAL A 104 2.84 -2.98 17.44
CA VAL A 104 4.09 -3.54 16.89
C VAL A 104 5.21 -2.49 16.87
N ALA A 105 6.46 -2.95 16.77
CA ALA A 105 7.59 -2.05 16.59
C ALA A 105 7.60 -1.44 15.17
N PRO A 106 8.02 -0.18 14.95
CA PRO A 106 8.07 0.45 13.63
C PRO A 106 8.91 -0.33 12.59
N GLU A 107 9.96 -1.01 13.04
CA GLU A 107 10.85 -1.82 12.21
C GLU A 107 10.13 -2.99 11.54
N TYR A 108 8.99 -3.42 12.09
CA TYR A 108 8.12 -4.45 11.50
C TYR A 108 7.73 -4.11 10.06
N PHE A 109 7.50 -2.83 9.79
CA PHE A 109 7.07 -2.33 8.48
C PHE A 109 8.20 -2.16 7.46
N ILE A 110 9.45 -2.28 7.90
CA ILE A 110 10.65 -2.00 7.09
C ILE A 110 11.47 -3.27 6.87
N THR A 111 11.37 -4.24 7.80
CA THR A 111 12.17 -5.45 7.78
C THR A 111 11.39 -6.59 7.15
N ASP A 112 11.86 -7.08 6.01
CA ASP A 112 11.44 -8.39 5.52
C ASP A 112 12.27 -9.43 6.27
N ASN A 113 11.75 -9.93 7.39
CA ASN A 113 12.29 -11.13 8.04
C ASN A 113 12.02 -12.35 7.15
N ASN A 114 12.60 -12.38 5.95
CA ASN A 114 12.84 -13.61 5.20
C ASN A 114 14.13 -14.22 5.77
N GLN A 115 13.98 -14.97 6.86
CA GLN A 115 14.93 -16.02 7.25
C GLN A 115 14.42 -17.33 6.66
#